data_AF-A0A917C6H9-F1
#
_entry.id   AF-A0A917C6H9-F1
#
_cell.length_a   1.000
_cell.length_b   1.000
_cell.length_c   1.000
_cell.angle_alpha   90.00
_cell.angle_beta   90.00
_cell.angle_gamma   90.00
#
_symmetry.space_group_name_H-M   'P 1'
#
loop_
_entity.id
_entity.type
_entity.pdbx_description
1 polymer ?
#
loop_
_entity_poly.entity_id
_entity_poly.type
_entity_poly.pdbx_seq_one_letter_code
_entity_poly.pdbx_strand_id
1 'polypeptide(L)'
;MTQVQDMTNQQLNRALAELMGYSIREYMYSFGLINPYGSVLIEIESVDDAWAYAPDYCTDPADSLEVQTAACEVHGELYIWNLAIVQGWVGGTIISRKEAIRIATARPRERAEAAYITLSQALNGADRIDL
;
A
#
# COMPACT_ATOMS: atom_id res chain seq x y z
N MET A 1 6.63 14.58 8.55
CA MET A 1 6.72 13.68 7.39
C MET A 1 6.92 12.28 7.93
N THR A 2 6.07 11.35 7.50
CA THR A 2 6.20 9.92 7.82
C THR A 2 7.23 9.30 6.88
N GLN A 3 7.97 8.28 7.30
CA GLN A 3 8.98 7.58 6.48
C GLN A 3 8.46 7.16 5.09
N VAL A 4 7.16 6.89 4.94
CA VAL A 4 6.53 6.53 3.65
C VAL A 4 6.53 7.66 2.62
N GLN A 5 6.55 8.93 3.05
CA GLN A 5 6.53 10.09 2.15
C GLN A 5 7.87 10.29 1.44
N ASP A 6 8.95 9.72 1.99
CA ASP A 6 10.28 9.75 1.38
C ASP A 6 10.49 8.61 0.37
N MET A 7 9.59 7.62 0.33
CA MET A 7 9.67 6.51 -0.63
C MET A 7 9.28 6.96 -2.03
N THR A 8 10.02 6.54 -3.05
CA THR A 8 9.60 6.70 -4.44
C THR A 8 8.32 5.91 -4.73
N ASN A 9 7.62 6.19 -5.83
CA ASN A 9 6.46 5.39 -6.24
C ASN A 9 6.82 3.92 -6.43
N GLN A 10 7.98 3.64 -7.05
CA GLN A 10 8.43 2.26 -7.25
C GLN A 10 8.70 1.55 -5.92
N GLN A 11 9.35 2.22 -4.97
CA GLN A 11 9.61 1.66 -3.64
C GLN A 11 8.30 1.36 -2.89
N LEU A 12 7.33 2.29 -2.93
CA LEU A 12 6.05 2.10 -2.27
C LEU A 12 5.19 1.02 -2.95
N ASN A 13 5.15 1.00 -4.29
CA ASN A 13 4.44 -0.02 -5.05
C ASN A 13 4.97 -1.41 -4.74
N ARG A 14 6.30 -1.58 -4.73
CA ARG A 14 6.94 -2.84 -4.35
C ARG A 14 6.57 -3.25 -2.92
N ALA A 15 6.72 -2.35 -1.94
CA ALA A 15 6.46 -2.67 -0.55
C ALA A 15 4.98 -3.05 -0.32
N LEU A 16 4.05 -2.36 -0.98
CA LEU A 16 2.63 -2.73 -0.97
C LEU A 16 2.39 -4.07 -1.67
N ALA A 17 3.03 -4.33 -2.80
CA ALA A 17 2.87 -5.60 -3.51
C ALA A 17 3.32 -6.78 -2.62
N GLU A 18 4.44 -6.63 -1.92
CA GLU A 18 4.91 -7.61 -0.92
C GLU A 18 3.86 -7.83 0.19
N LEU A 19 3.27 -6.76 0.75
CA LEU A 19 2.19 -6.85 1.75
C LEU A 19 0.90 -7.49 1.19
N MET A 20 0.65 -7.33 -0.10
CA MET A 20 -0.49 -7.92 -0.81
C MET A 20 -0.22 -9.39 -1.23
N GLY A 21 0.97 -9.94 -0.93
CA GLY A 21 1.31 -11.33 -1.18
C GLY A 21 2.04 -11.61 -2.50
N TYR A 22 2.49 -10.57 -3.21
CA TYR A 22 3.40 -10.75 -4.34
C TYR A 22 4.79 -11.14 -3.85
N SER A 23 5.49 -11.95 -4.65
CA SER A 23 6.84 -12.38 -4.30
C SER A 23 7.70 -12.60 -5.54
N ILE A 24 9.01 -12.67 -5.35
CA ILE A 24 9.95 -13.08 -6.40
C ILE A 24 10.30 -14.56 -6.21
N ARG A 25 10.31 -15.29 -7.32
CA ARG A 25 10.88 -16.64 -7.40
C ARG A 25 12.10 -16.62 -8.29
N GLU A 26 13.19 -17.20 -7.80
CA GLU A 26 14.40 -17.39 -8.59
C GLU A 26 14.29 -18.64 -9.47
N TYR A 27 14.76 -18.52 -10.71
CA TYR A 27 14.93 -19.59 -11.68
C TYR A 27 16.40 -19.66 -12.10
N MET A 28 16.75 -20.65 -12.93
CA MET A 28 18.15 -20.93 -13.28
C MET A 28 18.91 -19.72 -13.87
N TYR A 29 18.22 -18.83 -14.59
CA TYR A 29 18.80 -17.67 -15.27
C TYR A 29 17.95 -16.41 -15.18
N SER A 30 16.95 -16.38 -14.30
CA SER A 30 15.88 -15.38 -14.33
C SER A 30 15.13 -15.31 -13.00
N PHE A 31 14.27 -14.31 -12.87
CA PHE A 31 13.42 -14.03 -11.72
C PHE A 31 11.98 -13.89 -12.19
N GLY A 32 11.07 -14.59 -11.54
CA GLY A 32 9.65 -14.48 -11.79
C GLY A 32 8.93 -13.65 -10.74
N LEU A 33 8.13 -12.68 -11.17
CA LEU A 33 7.15 -12.04 -10.28
C LEU A 33 5.94 -12.97 -10.13
N ILE A 34 5.70 -13.43 -8.91
CA ILE A 34 4.61 -14.32 -8.55
C ILE A 34 3.49 -13.50 -7.94
N ASN A 35 2.28 -13.64 -8.47
CA ASN A 35 1.10 -13.00 -7.88
C ASN A 35 0.60 -13.75 -6.63
N PRO A 36 -0.33 -13.15 -5.85
CA PRO A 36 -0.83 -13.76 -4.61
C PRO A 36 -1.54 -15.11 -4.80
N TYR A 37 -1.93 -15.44 -6.03
CA TYR A 37 -2.56 -16.72 -6.39
C TYR A 37 -1.55 -17.81 -6.79
N GLY A 38 -0.25 -17.50 -6.77
CA GLY A 38 0.83 -18.43 -7.08
C GLY A 38 1.21 -18.52 -8.57
N SER A 39 0.63 -17.68 -9.42
CA SER A 39 0.94 -17.64 -10.86
C SER A 39 2.11 -16.71 -11.16
N VAL A 40 2.96 -17.13 -12.10
CA VAL A 40 4.04 -16.28 -12.65
C VAL A 40 3.42 -15.25 -13.59
N LEU A 41 3.60 -13.96 -13.30
CA LEU A 41 3.15 -12.87 -14.18
C LEU A 41 4.16 -12.58 -15.28
N ILE A 42 5.44 -12.57 -14.91
CA ILE A 42 6.56 -12.36 -15.83
C ILE A 42 7.79 -13.08 -15.31
N GLU A 43 8.70 -13.45 -16.22
CA GLU A 43 10.03 -13.99 -15.93
C GLU A 43 11.07 -13.12 -16.67
N ILE A 44 12.04 -12.56 -15.95
CA ILE A 44 13.01 -11.57 -16.47
C ILE A 44 14.36 -11.69 -15.76
N GLU A 45 15.43 -11.17 -16.35
CA GLU A 45 16.81 -11.38 -15.88
C GLU A 45 17.20 -10.59 -14.62
N SER A 46 16.35 -9.66 -14.15
CA SER A 46 16.62 -8.78 -13.00
C SER A 46 15.45 -8.71 -12.03
N VAL A 47 15.73 -8.73 -10.73
CA VAL A 47 14.73 -8.54 -9.66
C VAL A 47 14.06 -7.18 -9.75
N ASP A 48 14.82 -6.12 -10.01
CA ASP A 48 14.27 -4.76 -10.09
C ASP A 48 13.36 -4.59 -11.30
N ASP A 49 13.72 -5.23 -12.43
CA ASP A 49 12.87 -5.24 -13.62
C ASP A 49 11.61 -6.07 -13.39
N ALA A 50 11.69 -7.19 -12.66
CA ALA A 50 10.51 -7.97 -12.30
C ALA A 50 9.53 -7.14 -11.46
N TRP A 51 10.02 -6.39 -10.48
CA TRP A 51 9.20 -5.50 -9.65
C TRP A 51 8.58 -4.33 -10.41
N ALA A 52 9.14 -3.94 -11.56
CA ALA A 52 8.50 -2.93 -12.43
C ALA A 52 7.17 -3.41 -13.03
N TYR A 53 6.86 -4.72 -12.96
CA TYR A 53 5.58 -5.30 -13.38
C TYR A 53 4.62 -5.57 -12.23
N ALA A 54 4.96 -5.18 -11.00
CA ALA A 54 3.98 -5.18 -9.90
C ALA A 54 2.91 -4.10 -10.14
N PRO A 55 1.71 -4.23 -9.54
CA PRO A 55 0.64 -3.24 -9.71
C PRO A 55 1.09 -1.82 -9.34
N ASP A 56 0.54 -0.83 -10.04
CA ASP A 56 0.91 0.58 -9.85
C ASP A 56 -0.03 1.30 -8.91
N TYR A 57 0.04 0.93 -7.64
CA TYR A 57 -0.80 1.51 -6.58
C TYR A 57 -0.66 3.04 -6.42
N CYS A 58 0.51 3.60 -6.77
CA CYS A 58 0.78 5.02 -6.58
C CYS A 58 0.23 5.91 -7.70
N THR A 59 0.02 5.38 -8.91
CA THR A 59 -0.44 6.21 -10.05
C THR A 59 -1.70 5.69 -10.74
N ASP A 60 -1.96 4.38 -10.72
CA ASP A 60 -3.19 3.81 -11.27
C ASP A 60 -4.36 3.90 -10.27
N PRO A 61 -5.49 4.52 -10.67
CA PRO A 61 -6.65 4.63 -9.79
C PRO A 61 -7.27 3.29 -9.40
N ALA A 62 -7.30 2.29 -10.27
CA ALA A 62 -7.93 1.00 -9.98
C ALA A 62 -7.06 0.19 -9.01
N ASP A 63 -5.77 0.05 -9.28
CA ASP A 63 -4.83 -0.66 -8.39
C ASP A 63 -4.83 0.00 -7.00
N SER A 64 -4.82 1.33 -6.92
CA SER A 64 -4.87 2.04 -5.64
C SER A 64 -6.15 1.78 -4.82
N LEU A 65 -7.26 1.40 -5.48
CA LEU A 65 -8.50 1.01 -4.80
C LEU A 65 -8.41 -0.42 -4.26
N GLU A 66 -7.63 -1.30 -4.89
CA GLU A 66 -7.39 -2.67 -4.40
C GLU A 66 -6.64 -2.63 -3.06
N VAL A 67 -5.55 -1.87 -2.95
CA VAL A 67 -4.80 -1.74 -1.68
C VAL A 67 -5.58 -0.97 -0.62
N GLN A 68 -6.42 0.01 -1.00
CA GLN A 68 -7.37 0.62 -0.07
C GLN A 68 -8.35 -0.43 0.46
N THR A 69 -8.89 -1.28 -0.41
CA THR A 69 -9.85 -2.33 -0.02
C THR A 69 -9.20 -3.29 0.98
N ALA A 70 -8.01 -3.79 0.67
CA ALA A 70 -7.28 -4.67 1.57
C ALA A 70 -6.96 -4.01 2.92
N ALA A 71 -6.52 -2.75 2.93
CA ALA A 71 -6.27 -2.03 4.19
C ALA A 71 -7.57 -1.81 5.00
N CYS A 72 -8.70 -1.56 4.32
CA CYS A 72 -10.00 -1.43 4.96
C CYS A 72 -10.49 -2.74 5.56
N GLU A 73 -10.27 -3.87 4.88
CA GLU A 73 -10.61 -5.21 5.35
C GLU A 73 -9.78 -5.59 6.59
N VAL A 74 -8.50 -5.23 6.61
CA VAL A 74 -7.61 -5.49 7.75
C VAL A 74 -7.92 -4.58 8.94
N HIS A 75 -8.02 -3.26 8.72
CA HIS A 75 -8.30 -2.29 9.79
C HIS A 75 -8.85 -0.96 9.26
N GLY A 76 -10.12 -0.94 8.81
CA GLY A 76 -10.73 0.24 8.18
C GLY A 76 -10.73 1.55 8.98
N GLU A 77 -10.91 1.49 10.30
CA GLU A 77 -10.85 2.72 11.12
C GLU A 77 -9.45 3.35 11.08
N LEU A 78 -8.42 2.55 11.33
CA LEU A 78 -7.01 2.96 11.25
C LEU A 78 -6.65 3.46 9.85
N TYR A 79 -7.17 2.82 8.79
CA TYR A 79 -6.99 3.30 7.42
C TYR A 79 -7.51 4.72 7.21
N ILE A 80 -8.72 5.02 7.67
CA ILE A 80 -9.31 6.36 7.54
C ILE A 80 -8.48 7.40 8.30
N TRP A 81 -8.00 7.06 9.50
CA TRP A 81 -7.12 7.94 10.25
C TRP A 81 -5.79 8.19 9.53
N ASN A 82 -5.14 7.14 9.04
CA ASN A 82 -3.89 7.22 8.29
C ASN A 82 -4.06 8.05 7.00
N LEU A 83 -5.17 7.87 6.28
CA LEU A 83 -5.46 8.64 5.08
C LEU A 83 -5.66 10.13 5.38
N ALA A 84 -6.39 10.46 6.45
CA ALA A 84 -6.53 11.84 6.90
C ALA A 84 -5.16 12.46 7.22
N ILE A 85 -4.30 11.73 7.95
CA ILE A 85 -2.94 12.18 8.33
C ILE A 85 -2.06 12.39 7.10
N VAL A 86 -2.08 11.47 6.13
CA VAL A 86 -1.36 11.60 4.85
C VAL A 86 -1.80 12.86 4.11
N GLN A 87 -3.09 13.18 4.16
CA GLN A 87 -3.62 14.42 3.63
C GLN A 87 -3.34 15.64 4.54
N GLY A 88 -2.52 15.52 5.57
CA GLY A 88 -2.09 16.65 6.41
C GLY A 88 -3.12 17.06 7.47
N TRP A 89 -4.06 16.17 7.83
CA TRP A 89 -4.87 16.36 9.02
C TRP A 89 -4.00 16.24 10.28
N VAL A 90 -4.18 17.16 11.23
CA VAL A 90 -3.30 17.34 12.39
C VAL A 90 -3.89 16.84 13.72
N GLY A 91 -4.96 16.05 13.66
CA GLY A 91 -5.56 15.40 14.83
C GLY A 91 -6.89 16.00 15.31
N GLY A 92 -7.56 15.22 16.16
CA GLY A 92 -8.92 15.44 16.67
C GLY A 92 -9.64 14.11 16.88
N THR A 93 -10.84 14.13 17.44
CA THR A 93 -11.66 12.90 17.63
C THR A 93 -12.75 12.75 16.57
N ILE A 94 -12.94 13.74 15.70
CA ILE A 94 -14.02 13.79 14.72
C ILE A 94 -13.49 14.27 13.36
N ILE A 95 -13.80 13.51 12.30
CA ILE A 95 -13.62 13.91 10.91
C ILE A 95 -14.75 14.87 10.51
N SER A 96 -14.40 16.12 10.20
CA SER A 96 -15.38 17.10 9.71
C SER A 96 -15.85 16.74 8.30
N ARG A 97 -16.99 17.30 7.85
CA ARG A 97 -17.44 17.14 6.45
C ARG A 97 -16.39 17.58 5.42
N LYS A 98 -15.60 18.61 5.74
CA LYS A 98 -14.50 19.06 4.87
C LYS A 98 -13.43 17.99 4.74
N GLU A 99 -13.04 17.36 5.84
CA GLU A 99 -12.05 16.29 5.82
C GLU A 99 -12.62 15.02 5.16
N ALA A 100 -13.90 14.72 5.36
CA ALA A 100 -14.58 13.61 4.67
C ALA A 100 -14.55 13.77 3.14
N ILE A 101 -14.75 15.00 2.63
CA ILE A 101 -14.61 15.28 1.19
C ILE A 101 -13.18 15.00 0.73
N ARG A 102 -12.16 15.45 1.48
CA ARG A 102 -10.75 15.22 1.13
C ARG A 102 -10.41 13.74 1.08
N ILE A 103 -10.86 12.98 2.07
CA ILE A 103 -10.72 11.51 2.12
C ILE A 103 -11.38 10.87 0.90
N ALA A 104 -12.62 11.27 0.57
CA ALA A 104 -13.35 10.73 -0.57
C ALA A 104 -12.69 11.05 -1.93
N THR A 105 -11.91 12.14 -2.01
CA THR A 105 -11.19 12.56 -3.22
C THR A 105 -9.69 12.26 -3.16
N ALA A 106 -9.25 11.33 -2.31
CA ALA A 106 -7.85 10.97 -2.18
C ALA A 106 -7.22 10.53 -3.51
N ARG A 107 -6.00 10.99 -3.76
CA ARG A 107 -5.22 10.60 -4.95
C ARG A 107 -4.69 9.16 -4.79
N PRO A 108 -4.38 8.44 -5.88
CA PRO A 108 -3.82 7.08 -5.81
C PRO A 108 -2.64 6.95 -4.85
N ARG A 109 -1.66 7.86 -4.95
CA ARG A 109 -0.51 7.92 -4.04
C ARG A 109 -0.90 8.09 -2.56
N GLU A 110 -1.91 8.91 -2.25
CA GLU A 110 -2.36 9.12 -0.87
C GLU A 110 -3.02 7.86 -0.31
N ARG A 111 -3.81 7.16 -1.14
CA ARG A 111 -4.39 5.86 -0.78
C ARG A 111 -3.30 4.82 -0.53
N ALA A 112 -2.28 4.76 -1.39
CA ALA A 112 -1.16 3.83 -1.28
C ALA A 112 -0.36 4.07 0.01
N GLU A 113 -0.02 5.32 0.34
CA GLU A 113 0.69 5.67 1.58
C GLU A 113 -0.12 5.27 2.82
N ALA A 114 -1.42 5.60 2.84
CA ALA A 114 -2.31 5.23 3.93
C ALA A 114 -2.47 3.70 4.07
N ALA A 115 -2.59 2.99 2.95
CA ALA A 115 -2.69 1.53 2.93
C ALA A 115 -1.41 0.89 3.46
N TYR A 116 -0.23 1.37 3.05
CA TYR A 116 1.05 0.84 3.53
C TYR A 116 1.20 1.03 5.04
N ILE A 117 0.92 2.22 5.57
CA ILE A 117 0.99 2.47 7.01
C ILE A 117 0.04 1.52 7.76
N THR A 118 -1.18 1.36 7.27
CA THR A 118 -2.21 0.53 7.92
C THR A 118 -1.83 -0.95 7.90
N LEU A 119 -1.48 -1.49 6.73
CA LEU A 119 -1.12 -2.90 6.57
C LEU A 119 0.17 -3.23 7.32
N SER A 120 1.19 -2.37 7.24
CA SER A 120 2.44 -2.58 7.98
C SER A 120 2.23 -2.51 9.50
N GLN A 121 1.37 -1.63 10.01
CA GLN A 121 1.05 -1.58 11.44
C GLN A 121 0.23 -2.79 11.88
N ALA A 122 -0.79 -3.19 11.12
CA ALA A 122 -1.61 -4.34 11.48
C ALA A 122 -0.83 -5.66 11.45
N LEU A 123 0.06 -5.84 10.47
CA LEU A 123 0.86 -7.06 10.31
C LEU A 123 2.06 -7.12 11.27
N ASN A 124 2.64 -5.98 11.66
CA ASN A 124 3.68 -5.91 12.70
C ASN A 124 3.11 -5.78 14.12
N GLY A 125 1.82 -5.47 14.25
CA GLY A 125 1.14 -5.05 15.48
C GLY A 125 0.25 -6.10 16.14
N ALA A 126 0.37 -7.38 15.77
CA ALA A 126 -0.29 -8.48 16.49
C ALA A 126 0.04 -8.56 18.00
N ASP A 127 0.94 -7.70 18.51
CA ASP A 127 1.30 -7.57 19.93
C ASP A 127 1.12 -6.17 20.54
N ARG A 128 0.48 -5.20 19.87
CA ARG A 128 0.28 -3.89 20.52
C ARG A 128 -0.79 -3.05 19.85
N ILE A 129 -1.90 -2.84 20.57
CA ILE A 129 -2.37 -1.52 21.02
C ILE A 129 -3.57 -1.76 21.95
N ASP A 130 -3.34 -1.60 23.25
CA ASP A 130 -4.35 -1.06 24.16
C ASP A 130 -4.50 0.42 23.80
N LEU A 131 -5.71 0.83 23.39
CA LEU A 131 -6.19 2.21 23.44
C LEU A 131 -7.03 2.39 24.70
#